data_AF-A0A2H1VGD2-F1
#
_entry.id   AF-A0A2H1VGD2-F1
#
_cell.length_a   1.000
_cell.length_b   1.000
_cell.length_c   1.000
_cell.angle_alpha   90.00
_cell.angle_beta   90.00
_cell.angle_gamma   90.00
#
_symmetry.space_group_name_H-M   'P 1'
#
loop_
_entity.id
_entity.type
_entity.pdbx_description
1 polymer ?
#
loop_
_entity_poly.entity_id
_entity_poly.type
_entity_poly.pdbx_seq_one_letter_code
_entity_poly.pdbx_strand_id
1 'polypeptide(L)' 'GNTVDTLRGCVPRAQVDSVCLGLLAVERARGHSDARCFICNGNDCNSATHTTISLQATIATTLLYFVLR' A
#
# COMPACT_ATOMS: atom_id res chain seq x y z
N GLY A 1 6.10 19.92 -1.67
CA GLY A 1 5.15 18.86 -2.05
C GLY A 1 5.61 17.58 -1.39
N ASN A 2 4.72 16.83 -0.75
CA ASN A 2 5.08 15.60 -0.06
C ASN A 2 5.03 14.45 -1.08
N THR A 3 6.16 14.13 -1.69
CA THR A 3 6.30 12.94 -2.52
C THR A 3 6.36 11.72 -1.60
N VAL A 4 5.34 10.87 -1.69
CA VAL A 4 5.36 9.57 -1.00
C VAL A 4 6.23 8.64 -1.85
N ASP A 5 7.45 8.38 -1.40
CA ASP A 5 8.33 7.41 -2.03
C ASP A 5 7.89 6.00 -1.64
N THR A 6 7.60 5.15 -2.63
CA THR A 6 7.24 3.74 -2.39
C THR A 6 8.25 2.82 -3.05
N LEU A 7 8.97 2.05 -2.24
CA LEU A 7 9.89 1.01 -2.68
C LEU A 7 9.21 -0.35 -2.59
N ARG A 8 9.28 -1.15 -3.66
CA ARG A 8 8.65 -2.47 -3.74
C ARG A 8 9.67 -3.49 -4.24
N GLY A 9 9.64 -4.68 -3.68
CA GLY A 9 10.52 -5.77 -4.08
C GLY A 9 10.13 -7.09 -3.44
N CYS A 10 10.70 -8.18 -3.96
CA CYS A 10 10.61 -9.49 -3.36
C CYS A 10 11.81 -9.69 -2.43
N VAL A 11 11.57 -10.24 -1.23
CA VAL A 11 12.60 -10.44 -0.21
C VAL A 11 12.55 -11.90 0.25
N PRO A 12 13.71 -12.58 0.39
CA PRO A 12 13.74 -13.93 0.92
C PRO A 12 13.22 -13.96 2.37
N ARG A 13 12.36 -14.94 2.69
CA ARG A 13 11.62 -15.02 3.95
C ARG A 13 12.49 -14.92 5.21
N ALA A 14 13.70 -15.46 5.17
CA ALA A 14 14.65 -15.44 6.28
C ALA A 14 15.26 -14.05 6.57
N GLN A 15 15.15 -13.09 5.65
CA GLN A 15 15.75 -11.75 5.76
C GLN A 15 14.70 -10.63 5.77
N VAL A 16 13.42 -10.97 5.90
CA VAL A 16 12.34 -9.98 5.80
C VAL A 16 12.50 -8.92 6.89
N ASP A 17 12.73 -9.33 8.14
CA ASP A 17 12.84 -8.40 9.26
C ASP A 17 14.06 -7.48 9.14
N SER A 18 15.22 -8.02 8.74
CA SER A 18 16.45 -7.24 8.60
C SER A 18 16.36 -6.23 7.47
N VAL A 19 15.81 -6.61 6.32
CA VAL A 19 15.61 -5.72 5.18
C VAL A 19 14.59 -4.63 5.53
N CYS A 20 13.49 -5.00 6.20
CA CYS A 20 12.43 -4.07 6.59
C CYS A 20 12.94 -3.02 7.59
N LEU A 21 13.66 -3.44 8.63
CA LEU A 21 14.29 -2.53 9.61
C LEU A 21 15.37 -1.66 8.96
N GLY A 22 16.18 -2.24 8.07
CA GLY A 22 17.22 -1.52 7.34
C GLY A 22 16.66 -0.40 6.46
N LEU A 23 15.66 -0.71 5.62
CA LEU A 23 15.01 0.30 4.77
C LEU A 23 14.35 1.41 5.61
N LEU A 24 13.65 1.04 6.69
CA LEU A 24 13.04 2.01 7.59
C LEU A 24 14.06 2.96 8.20
N ALA A 25 15.23 2.45 8.62
CA ALA A 25 16.29 3.27 9.18
C ALA A 25 16.88 4.23 8.13
N VAL A 26 17.11 3.74 6.90
CA VAL A 26 17.65 4.55 5.79
C VAL A 26 16.68 5.67 5.39
N GLU A 27 15.39 5.36 5.22
CA GLU A 27 14.42 6.37 4.81
C GLU A 27 14.16 7.40 5.91
N ARG A 28 14.16 6.99 7.19
CA ARG A 28 14.11 7.94 8.30
C ARG A 28 15.35 8.85 8.34
N ALA A 29 16.54 8.31 8.07
CA ALA A 29 17.76 9.11 7.97
C ALA A 29 17.73 10.11 6.79
N ARG A 30 16.97 9.81 5.73
CA ARG A 30 16.70 10.72 4.60
C ARG A 30 15.66 11.81 4.90
N GLY A 31 15.05 11.79 6.08
CA GLY A 31 14.04 12.78 6.49
C GLY A 31 12.59 12.32 6.30
N HIS A 32 12.35 11.07 5.88
CA HIS A 32 11.00 10.50 5.86
C HIS A 32 10.60 10.05 7.27
N SER A 33 9.98 10.96 8.01
CA SER A 33 9.56 10.74 9.40
C SER A 33 8.50 9.65 9.55
N ASP A 34 7.68 9.41 8.53
CA ASP A 34 6.66 8.34 8.49
C ASP A 34 7.03 7.21 7.51
N ALA A 35 8.26 6.70 7.61
CA ALA A 35 8.63 5.48 6.90
C ALA A 35 7.92 4.25 7.49
N ARG A 36 7.28 3.45 6.63
CA ARG A 36 6.58 2.20 6.96
C ARG A 36 7.00 1.10 6.00
N CYS A 37 7.01 -0.14 6.49
CA CYS A 37 7.34 -1.32 5.70
C CYS A 37 6.19 -2.33 5.83
N PHE A 38 5.75 -2.85 4.69
CA PHE A 38 4.63 -3.77 4.59
C PHE A 38 5.11 -5.07 3.94
N ILE A 39 4.74 -6.19 4.55
CA ILE A 39 5.13 -7.53 4.11
C ILE A 39 3.86 -8.23 3.61
N CYS A 40 3.92 -8.74 2.40
CA CYS A 40 2.87 -9.58 1.83
C CYS A 40 3.45 -10.93 1.42
N ASN A 41 2.59 -11.96 1.31
CA ASN A 41 2.98 -13.30 0.87
C ASN A 41 2.22 -13.67 -0.40
N GLY A 42 2.91 -14.32 -1.35
CA GLY A 42 2.35 -14.75 -2.64
C GLY A 42 2.99 -14.05 -3.83
N ASN A 43 2.72 -14.57 -5.04
CA ASN A 43 3.17 -13.93 -6.28
C ASN A 43 2.40 -12.63 -6.50
N ASP A 44 3.12 -11.57 -6.88
CA ASP A 44 2.59 -10.23 -7.18
C ASP A 44 1.72 -9.61 -6.07
N CYS A 45 1.87 -10.08 -4.82
CA CYS A 45 1.12 -9.55 -3.68
C CYS A 45 1.45 -8.09 -3.35
N ASN A 46 2.63 -7.62 -3.78
CA ASN A 46 3.10 -6.25 -3.62
C ASN A 46 2.64 -5.34 -4.77
N SER A 47 1.87 -5.87 -5.73
CA SER A 47 1.22 -5.06 -6.74
C SER A 47 0.28 -4.08 -6.06
N ALA A 48 0.26 -2.83 -6.51
CA ALA A 48 -0.72 -1.87 -6.03
C ALA A 48 -2.08 -2.40 -6.49
N THR A 49 -2.79 -3.11 -5.61
CA THR A 49 -4.17 -3.47 -5.88
C THR A 49 -4.90 -2.14 -6.02
N HIS A 50 -5.15 -1.72 -7.26
CA HIS A 50 -6.18 -0.76 -7.56
C HIS A 50 -7.46 -1.39 -7.04
N THR A 51 -7.77 -1.13 -5.77
CA THR A 51 -9.04 -1.49 -5.17
C THR A 51 -10.11 -1.02 -6.15
N THR A 52 -10.98 -1.93 -6.55
CA THR A 52 -12.10 -1.76 -7.47
C THR A 52 -13.18 -0.86 -6.85
N ILE A 53 -12.77 0.33 -6.40
CA ILE A 53 -13.60 1.38 -5.81
C ILE A 53 -14.66 1.83 -6.83
N SER A 54 -14.34 1.75 -8.12
CA SER A 54 -15.25 2.16 -9.20
C SER A 54 -16.57 1.40 -9.18
N LEU A 55 -16.56 0.08 -9.01
CA LEU A 55 -17.76 -0.76 -9.06
C LEU A 55 -18.61 -0.59 -7.79
N GLN A 56 -17.96 -0.48 -6.62
CA GLN A 56 -18.66 -0.26 -5.36
C GLN A 56 -19.31 1.14 -5.31
N ALA A 57 -18.64 2.16 -5.87
CA ALA A 57 -19.18 3.52 -5.94
C ALA A 57 -20.40 3.63 -6.88
N THR A 58 -20.42 2.95 -8.03
CA THR A 58 -21.60 2.93 -8.92
C THR A 58 -22.78 2.20 -8.29
N ILE A 59 -22.56 1.08 -7.59
CA ILE A 59 -23.64 0.37 -6.89
C ILE A 59 -24.20 1.22 -5.75
N ALA A 60 -23.33 1.86 -4.95
CA ALA A 60 -23.77 2.71 -3.84
C ALA A 60 -24.57 3.92 -4.31
N THR A 61 -24.12 4.59 -5.39
CA THR A 61 -24.82 5.76 -5.94
C THR A 61 -26.17 5.41 -6.57
N THR A 62 -26.27 4.28 -7.28
CA THR A 62 -27.55 3.82 -7.85
C THR A 62 -28.55 3.40 -6.78
N LEU A 63 -28.10 2.70 -5.72
CA LEU A 63 -28.95 2.37 -4.58
C LEU A 63 -29.44 3.62 -3.85
N LEU A 64 -28.55 4.58 -3.58
CA LEU A 64 -28.92 5.85 -2.95
C LEU A 64 -29.95 6.61 -3.79
N TYR A 65 -29.78 6.66 -5.11
CA TYR A 65 -30.74 7.30 -6.02
C TYR A 65 -32.14 6.67 -5.93
N PHE A 66 -32.22 5.34 -5.84
CA PHE A 66 -33.51 4.64 -5.72
C PHE A 66 -34.17 4.79 -4.35
N VAL A 67 -33.40 4.97 -3.28
CA VAL A 67 -33.93 5.14 -1.92
C VAL A 67 -34.39 6.58 -1.66
N LEU A 68 -33.71 7.57 -2.25
CA LEU A 68 -34.01 9.00 -2.08
C LEU A 68 -35.05 9.54 -3.07
N ARG A 69 -35.46 8.73 -4.06
CA ARG A 69 -36.52 9.05 -5.03
C ARG A 69 -37.85 8.47 -4.59
#